data_AF-A0A5D4RY77-F1
#
_entry.id   AF-A0A5D4RY77-F1
#
_cell.length_a   1.000
_cell.length_b   1.000
_cell.length_c   1.000
_cell.angle_alpha   90.00
_cell.angle_beta   90.00
_cell.angle_gamma   90.00
#
_symmetry.space_group_name_H-M   'P 1'
#
loop_
_entity.id
_entity.type
_entity.pdbx_description
1 polymer ?
#
loop_
_entity_poly.entity_id
_entity_poly.type
_entity_poly.pdbx_seq_one_letter_code
_entity_poly.pdbx_strand_id
1 'polypeptide(L)'
;MKKKIGVFIMGIAVMGMLAGCTEAEADTVSENLSKSADSFKVVRKVVFFNGITDKDLLIIEGRCSLGNQDSDRRMTVTCKTGKDQYKKHYLGLSDNVSFFAEQLEAKKEDPFHYKVIIRPEAVVPDFDLQTSGNKSE
;
A
#
# COMPACT_ATOMS: atom_id res chain seq x y z
N MET A 1 -37.50 -10.27 39.12
CA MET A 1 -36.67 -10.82 38.02
C MET A 1 -36.45 -9.82 36.88
N LYS A 2 -37.45 -9.01 36.48
CA LYS A 2 -37.32 -7.97 35.42
C LYS A 2 -36.17 -6.97 35.62
N LYS A 3 -35.91 -6.51 36.86
CA LYS A 3 -34.78 -5.62 37.20
C LYS A 3 -33.40 -6.27 37.00
N LYS A 4 -33.29 -7.59 37.16
CA LYS A 4 -32.01 -8.32 36.99
C LYS A 4 -31.67 -8.55 35.51
N ILE A 5 -32.70 -8.67 34.65
CA ILE A 5 -32.53 -8.81 33.19
C ILE A 5 -32.06 -7.48 32.56
N GLY A 6 -32.58 -6.34 33.01
CA GLY A 6 -32.16 -5.02 32.51
C GLY A 6 -30.68 -4.70 32.78
N VAL A 7 -30.17 -5.09 33.95
CA VAL A 7 -28.74 -4.92 34.30
C VAL A 7 -27.83 -5.82 33.45
N PHE A 8 -28.30 -7.01 33.09
CA PHE A 8 -27.53 -7.94 32.25
C PHE A 8 -27.43 -7.45 30.80
N ILE A 9 -28.51 -6.90 30.23
CA ILE A 9 -28.52 -6.34 28.87
C ILE A 9 -27.66 -5.07 28.78
N MET A 10 -27.68 -4.23 29.81
CA MET A 10 -26.83 -3.03 29.89
C MET A 10 -25.33 -3.40 29.97
N GLY A 11 -24.98 -4.47 30.69
CA GLY A 11 -23.59 -4.95 30.78
C GLY A 11 -23.05 -5.47 29.44
N ILE A 12 -23.87 -6.18 28.66
CA ILE A 12 -23.49 -6.70 27.34
C ILE A 12 -23.30 -5.57 26.32
N ALA A 13 -24.13 -4.52 26.37
CA ALA A 13 -24.01 -3.37 25.47
C ALA A 13 -22.70 -2.58 25.70
N VAL A 14 -22.28 -2.42 26.96
CA VAL A 14 -21.02 -1.72 27.31
C VAL A 14 -19.79 -2.55 26.91
N MET A 15 -19.85 -3.88 27.03
CA MET A 15 -18.77 -4.78 26.57
C MET A 15 -18.67 -4.85 25.03
N GLY A 16 -19.78 -4.72 24.32
CA GLY A 16 -19.78 -4.65 22.84
C GLY A 16 -19.14 -3.35 22.30
N MET A 17 -19.25 -2.24 23.03
CA MET A 17 -18.64 -0.96 22.63
C MET A 17 -17.10 -0.94 22.81
N LEU A 18 -16.55 -1.72 23.74
CA LEU A 18 -15.10 -1.84 23.93
C LEU A 18 -14.41 -2.73 22.88
N ALA A 19 -15.15 -3.64 22.25
CA ALA A 19 -14.61 -4.48 21.17
C ALA A 19 -14.45 -3.73 19.83
N GLY A 20 -15.04 -2.53 19.69
CA GLY A 20 -14.95 -1.69 18.50
C GLY A 20 -13.90 -0.58 18.57
N CYS A 21 -13.14 -0.46 19.68
CA CYS A 21 -12.25 0.68 19.94
C CYS A 21 -10.75 0.38 19.83
N THR A 22 -10.35 -0.80 19.35
CA THR A 22 -8.93 -1.11 19.14
C THR A 22 -8.76 -1.73 17.76
N GLU A 23 -8.58 -0.90 16.73
CA GLU A 23 -7.73 -1.38 15.64
C GLU A 23 -6.41 -1.80 16.29
N ALA A 24 -5.88 -2.96 15.90
CA ALA A 24 -4.66 -3.43 16.52
C ALA A 24 -3.56 -2.42 16.17
N GLU A 25 -2.63 -2.16 17.10
CA GLU A 25 -1.46 -1.31 16.84
C GLU A 25 -0.77 -1.70 15.51
N ALA A 26 -0.75 -3.00 15.20
CA ALA A 26 -0.22 -3.54 13.95
C ALA A 26 -0.96 -3.03 12.69
N ASP A 27 -2.28 -2.88 12.74
CA ASP A 27 -3.09 -2.44 11.59
C ASP A 27 -2.81 -0.96 11.29
N THR A 28 -2.84 -0.10 12.32
CA THR A 28 -2.54 1.33 12.17
C THR A 28 -1.10 1.55 11.70
N VAL A 29 -0.12 0.81 12.26
CA VAL A 29 1.27 0.88 11.81
C VAL A 29 1.43 0.39 10.38
N SER A 30 0.76 -0.70 9.99
CA SER A 30 0.81 -1.26 8.63
C SER A 30 0.28 -0.26 7.59
N GLU A 31 -0.84 0.39 7.87
CA GLU A 31 -1.40 1.41 6.98
C GLU A 31 -0.47 2.63 6.86
N ASN A 32 0.11 3.06 7.98
CA ASN A 32 1.04 4.18 8.02
C ASN A 32 2.33 3.90 7.23
N LEU A 33 2.88 2.68 7.35
CA LEU A 33 4.02 2.22 6.56
C LEU A 33 3.69 2.19 5.06
N SER A 34 2.49 1.73 4.70
CA SER A 34 2.03 1.69 3.31
C SER A 34 1.98 3.09 2.70
N LYS A 35 1.33 4.06 3.36
CA LYS A 35 1.28 5.47 2.93
C LYS A 35 2.68 6.11 2.85
N SER A 36 3.55 5.77 3.80
CA SER A 36 4.95 6.17 3.81
C SER A 36 5.69 5.68 2.56
N ALA A 37 5.44 4.45 2.14
CA ALA A 37 6.07 3.87 0.96
C ALA A 37 5.49 4.39 -0.36
N ASP A 38 4.18 4.69 -0.40
CA ASP A 38 3.52 5.38 -1.53
C ASP A 38 3.98 6.85 -1.69
N SER A 39 4.69 7.36 -0.69
CA SER A 39 5.42 8.62 -0.75
C SER A 39 6.91 8.45 -1.00
N PHE A 40 7.36 7.25 -1.39
CA PHE A 40 8.75 6.91 -1.68
C PHE A 40 9.71 7.18 -0.49
N LYS A 41 9.18 7.11 0.74
CA LYS A 41 9.95 7.33 1.98
C LYS A 41 10.43 6.02 2.62
N VAL A 42 10.28 4.89 1.93
CA VAL A 42 10.64 3.55 2.41
C VAL A 42 11.45 2.87 1.30
N VAL A 43 12.58 2.29 1.68
CA VAL A 43 13.39 1.46 0.78
C VAL A 43 12.89 0.02 0.90
N ARG A 44 12.57 -0.59 -0.25
CA ARG A 44 12.10 -1.96 -0.36
C ARG A 44 12.95 -2.74 -1.35
N LYS A 45 13.08 -4.03 -1.09
CA LYS A 45 13.58 -5.02 -2.03
C LYS A 45 12.43 -5.96 -2.38
N VAL A 46 12.09 -5.98 -3.66
CA VAL A 46 11.08 -6.87 -4.22
C VAL A 46 11.79 -7.91 -5.05
N VAL A 47 11.59 -9.18 -4.71
CA VAL A 47 12.22 -10.30 -5.39
C VAL A 47 11.12 -11.15 -6.01
N PHE A 48 11.18 -11.30 -7.31
CA PHE A 48 10.35 -12.24 -8.06
C PHE A 48 11.16 -13.51 -8.24
N PHE A 49 10.57 -14.63 -7.87
CA PHE A 49 11.24 -15.92 -7.87
C PHE A 49 10.34 -16.99 -8.46
N ASN A 50 11.00 -18.02 -8.99
CA ASN A 50 10.33 -19.21 -9.47
C ASN A 50 10.23 -20.25 -8.33
N GLY A 51 9.02 -20.57 -7.89
CA GLY A 51 8.77 -21.48 -6.77
C GLY A 51 9.04 -22.97 -7.04
N ILE A 52 9.39 -23.35 -8.28
CA ILE A 52 9.84 -24.71 -8.62
C ILE A 52 11.37 -24.82 -8.61
N THR A 53 12.06 -23.78 -9.06
CA THR A 53 13.52 -23.83 -9.31
C THR A 53 14.35 -23.04 -8.30
N ASP A 54 13.70 -22.36 -7.35
CA ASP A 54 14.30 -21.46 -6.36
C ASP A 54 15.22 -20.39 -6.96
N LYS A 55 14.95 -20.00 -8.21
CA LYS A 55 15.72 -18.97 -8.94
C LYS A 55 15.03 -17.62 -8.85
N ASP A 56 15.82 -16.60 -8.51
CA ASP A 56 15.43 -15.20 -8.64
C ASP A 56 15.35 -14.83 -10.13
N LEU A 57 14.17 -14.37 -10.55
CA LEU A 57 13.91 -13.94 -11.92
C LEU A 57 14.15 -12.44 -12.09
N LEU A 58 13.83 -11.65 -11.05
CA LEU A 58 13.98 -10.20 -11.05
C LEU A 58 14.07 -9.70 -9.62
N ILE A 59 15.04 -8.81 -9.38
CA ILE A 59 15.17 -8.08 -8.11
C ILE A 59 15.01 -6.60 -8.42
N ILE A 60 14.08 -5.97 -7.72
CA ILE A 60 13.85 -4.53 -7.77
C ILE A 60 14.16 -3.98 -6.37
N GLU A 61 15.13 -3.09 -6.28
CA GLU A 61 15.51 -2.47 -5.01
C GLU A 61 15.46 -0.95 -5.11
N GLY A 62 14.90 -0.32 -4.08
CA GLY A 62 14.87 1.13 -3.97
C GLY A 62 13.63 1.66 -3.28
N ARG A 63 13.34 2.94 -3.49
CA ARG A 63 12.14 3.58 -2.95
C ARG A 63 10.96 3.25 -3.86
N CYS A 64 10.22 2.19 -3.53
CA CYS A 64 9.17 1.64 -4.37
C CYS A 64 7.81 1.52 -3.66
N SER A 65 6.76 1.90 -4.38
CA SER A 65 5.34 1.69 -4.08
C SER A 65 4.85 0.47 -4.85
N LEU A 66 3.93 -0.29 -4.26
CA LEU A 66 3.38 -1.55 -4.79
C LEU A 66 1.86 -1.44 -4.87
N GLY A 67 1.22 -2.11 -5.83
CA GLY A 67 -0.23 -2.31 -5.75
C GLY A 67 -1.10 -1.16 -6.25
N ASN A 68 -0.58 -0.27 -7.08
CA ASN A 68 -1.31 0.91 -7.56
C ASN A 68 -2.28 0.55 -8.71
N GLN A 69 -3.37 -0.15 -8.37
CA GLN A 69 -4.43 -0.68 -9.25
C GLN A 69 -4.12 -2.04 -9.89
N ASP A 70 -3.78 -3.04 -9.07
CA ASP A 70 -3.54 -4.40 -9.55
C ASP A 70 -4.82 -5.25 -9.50
N SER A 71 -4.95 -6.19 -10.45
CA SER A 71 -5.95 -7.26 -10.37
C SER A 71 -5.27 -8.58 -10.06
N ASP A 72 -6.07 -9.64 -9.93
CA ASP A 72 -5.59 -11.00 -9.77
C ASP A 72 -4.42 -11.32 -10.71
N ARG A 73 -3.37 -11.90 -10.13
CA ARG A 73 -2.13 -12.33 -10.81
C ARG A 73 -1.36 -11.21 -11.53
N ARG A 74 -1.57 -9.95 -11.16
CA ARG A 74 -0.75 -8.83 -11.62
C ARG A 74 -0.15 -8.10 -10.43
N MET A 75 1.04 -7.55 -10.65
CA MET A 75 1.74 -6.72 -9.69
C MET A 75 2.35 -5.53 -10.42
N THR A 76 2.11 -4.34 -9.92
CA THR A 76 2.79 -3.13 -10.36
C THR A 76 3.74 -2.63 -9.29
N VAL A 77 4.98 -2.34 -9.72
CA VAL A 77 6.02 -1.76 -8.85
C VAL A 77 6.42 -0.43 -9.43
N THR A 78 6.20 0.65 -8.70
CA THR A 78 6.61 2.00 -9.10
C THR A 78 7.75 2.45 -8.21
N CYS A 79 8.91 2.74 -8.78
CA CYS A 79 10.11 3.14 -8.05
C CYS A 79 10.54 4.55 -8.42
N LYS A 80 10.93 5.35 -7.42
CA LYS A 80 11.60 6.64 -7.63
C LYS A 80 13.09 6.40 -7.87
N THR A 81 13.60 6.74 -9.05
CA THR A 81 14.99 6.47 -9.47
C THR A 81 15.88 7.71 -9.49
N GLY A 82 15.30 8.91 -9.32
CA GLY A 82 16.02 10.17 -9.32
C GLY A 82 15.14 11.32 -8.81
N LYS A 83 15.65 12.56 -8.91
CA LYS A 83 14.83 13.75 -8.67
C LYS A 83 13.74 13.79 -9.74
N ASP A 84 12.49 13.63 -9.30
CA ASP A 84 11.29 13.63 -10.13
C ASP A 84 11.29 12.62 -11.29
N GLN A 85 12.06 11.53 -11.15
CA GLN A 85 12.14 10.43 -12.10
C GLN A 85 11.59 9.15 -11.48
N TYR A 86 10.74 8.46 -12.23
CA TYR A 86 10.04 7.26 -11.78
C TYR A 86 10.10 6.17 -12.85
N LYS A 87 10.25 4.92 -12.43
CA LYS A 87 10.08 3.73 -13.28
C LYS A 87 8.89 2.94 -12.78
N LYS A 88 8.03 2.49 -13.70
CA LYS A 88 6.91 1.61 -13.40
C LYS A 88 7.13 0.27 -14.09
N HIS A 89 7.03 -0.80 -13.31
CA HIS A 89 7.13 -2.18 -13.78
C HIS A 89 5.74 -2.81 -13.75
N TYR A 90 5.37 -3.50 -14.82
CA TYR A 90 4.15 -4.30 -14.91
C TYR A 90 4.56 -5.77 -14.95
N LEU A 91 4.15 -6.52 -13.93
CA LEU A 91 4.63 -7.87 -13.69
C LEU A 91 3.44 -8.82 -13.61
N GLY A 92 3.48 -9.88 -14.41
CA GLY A 92 2.50 -10.96 -14.37
C GLY A 92 2.95 -12.06 -13.42
N LEU A 93 2.08 -12.48 -12.52
CA LEU A 93 2.29 -13.62 -11.64
C LEU A 93 1.74 -14.89 -12.29
N SER A 94 2.50 -15.97 -12.18
CA SER A 94 2.10 -17.29 -12.69
C SER A 94 2.03 -18.31 -11.56
N ASP A 95 1.56 -19.54 -11.82
CA ASP A 95 1.47 -20.57 -10.76
C ASP A 95 2.87 -20.93 -10.21
N ASN A 96 3.90 -20.70 -11.01
CA ASN A 96 5.29 -20.96 -10.65
C ASN A 96 6.07 -19.69 -10.31
N VAL A 97 5.48 -18.50 -10.47
CA VAL A 97 6.18 -17.22 -10.26
C VAL A 97 5.46 -16.43 -9.20
N SER A 98 6.14 -16.24 -8.08
CA SER A 98 5.66 -15.44 -6.94
C SER A 98 6.66 -14.32 -6.65
N PHE A 99 6.33 -13.49 -5.66
CA PHE A 99 7.20 -12.44 -5.20
C PHE A 99 7.17 -12.34 -3.67
N PHE A 100 8.24 -11.82 -3.11
CA PHE A 100 8.24 -11.28 -1.75
C PHE A 100 8.74 -9.84 -1.79
N ALA A 101 8.24 -9.02 -0.89
CA ALA A 101 8.66 -7.64 -0.74
C ALA A 101 9.09 -7.40 0.72
N GLU A 102 10.36 -7.03 0.89
CA GLU A 102 10.93 -6.71 2.18
C GLU A 102 11.16 -5.20 2.28
N GLN A 103 10.79 -4.61 3.41
CA GLN A 103 11.25 -3.29 3.80
C GLN A 103 12.62 -3.43 4.46
N LEU A 104 13.66 -2.82 3.86
CA LEU A 104 15.04 -3.04 4.28
C LEU A 104 15.41 -2.33 5.60
N GLU A 105 14.84 -1.15 5.82
CA GLU A 105 15.15 -0.34 6.99
C GLU A 105 13.95 -0.27 7.94
N ALA A 106 14.22 -0.40 9.24
CA ALA A 106 13.23 -0.11 10.26
C ALA A 106 12.76 1.35 10.15
N LYS A 107 11.46 1.56 10.29
CA LYS A 107 10.87 2.89 10.24
C LYS A 107 9.91 3.07 11.41
N LYS A 108 10.12 4.15 12.16
CA LYS A 108 9.20 4.55 13.23
C LYS A 108 7.91 5.10 12.60
N GLU A 109 6.79 4.57 13.03
CA GLU A 109 5.45 5.06 12.70
C GLU A 109 4.64 5.24 14.00
N ASP A 110 3.62 6.08 13.94
CA ASP A 110 2.71 6.31 15.08
C ASP A 110 1.67 5.18 15.12
N PRO A 111 1.56 4.43 16.24
CA PRO A 111 0.58 3.37 16.36
C PRO A 111 -0.82 3.87 16.72
N PHE A 112 -0.99 5.14 17.12
CA PHE A 112 -2.25 5.69 17.61
C PHE A 112 -2.97 6.60 16.60
N HIS A 113 -2.25 7.10 15.58
CA HIS A 113 -2.81 8.03 14.62
C HIS A 113 -2.58 7.58 13.18
N TYR A 114 -3.65 7.55 12.38
CA TYR A 114 -3.53 7.37 10.94
C TYR A 114 -2.84 8.57 10.30
N LYS A 115 -1.84 8.27 9.50
CA LYS A 115 -1.20 9.22 8.61
C LYS A 115 -2.16 9.53 7.47
N VAL A 116 -2.35 10.80 7.16
CA VAL A 116 -3.05 11.25 5.94
C VAL A 116 -2.08 12.09 5.13
N ILE A 117 -1.93 11.78 3.84
CA ILE A 117 -1.03 12.51 2.94
C ILE A 117 -1.89 13.16 1.86
N ILE A 118 -1.90 14.49 1.87
CA ILE A 118 -2.62 15.31 0.88
C ILE A 118 -1.59 15.89 -0.08
N ARG A 119 -1.83 15.74 -1.39
CA ARG A 119 -1.05 16.36 -2.47
C ARG A 119 -1.99 17.30 -3.26
N PRO A 120 -2.11 18.58 -2.85
CA PRO A 120 -3.10 19.50 -3.44
C PRO A 120 -2.99 19.65 -4.95
N GLU A 121 -1.77 19.63 -5.48
CA GLU A 121 -1.49 19.80 -6.92
C GLU A 121 -2.00 18.62 -7.76
N ALA A 122 -2.18 17.43 -7.18
CA ALA A 122 -2.74 16.28 -7.89
C ALA A 122 -4.27 16.35 -8.05
N VAL A 123 -4.94 17.25 -7.33
CA VAL A 123 -6.40 17.46 -7.40
C VAL A 123 -6.75 18.42 -8.53
N VAL A 124 -5.83 19.29 -8.93
CA VAL A 124 -5.98 20.18 -10.08
C VAL A 124 -5.42 19.46 -11.31
N PRO A 125 -6.26 19.05 -12.28
CA PRO A 125 -5.78 18.31 -13.45
C PRO A 125 -4.85 19.17 -14.29
N ASP A 126 -3.69 18.61 -14.64
CA ASP A 126 -2.83 19.15 -15.70
C ASP A 126 -3.33 18.62 -17.04
N PHE A 127 -3.62 19.52 -17.98
CA PHE A 127 -4.21 19.17 -19.28
C PHE A 127 -3.12 19.14 -20.34
N ASP A 128 -2.74 17.94 -20.79
CA ASP A 128 -1.93 17.78 -22.01
C ASP A 128 -2.85 17.75 -23.24
N LEU A 129 -3.02 18.91 -23.88
CA LEU A 129 -3.88 19.08 -25.05
C LEU A 129 -3.19 18.54 -26.30
N GLN A 130 -3.49 17.29 -26.68
CA GLN A 130 -3.14 16.76 -27.99
C GLN A 130 -4.23 17.13 -29.01
N THR A 131 -3.96 18.13 -29.86
CA THR A 131 -4.86 18.49 -30.97
C THR A 131 -4.45 17.74 -32.24
N SER A 132 -5.42 17.30 -33.04
CA SER A 132 -5.22 16.60 -34.32
C SER A 132 -4.70 17.52 -35.45
N GLY A 133 -4.19 18.70 -35.11
CA GLY A 133 -3.81 19.75 -36.03
C GLY A 133 -2.33 19.80 -36.37
N ASN A 134 -1.70 18.67 -36.71
CA ASN A 134 -0.45 18.68 -37.48
C ASN A 134 -0.59 17.75 -38.68
N LYS A 135 -1.27 18.28 -39.70
CA LYS A 135 -1.02 17.91 -41.09
C LYS A 135 0.11 18.82 -41.58
N SER A 136 1.12 18.18 -42.19
CA SER A 136 2.13 18.76 -43.10
C SER A 136 3.16 19.72 -42.50
N GLU A 137 4.40 19.25 -42.33
CA GLU A 137 5.50 19.56 -43.26
C GLU A 137 6.49 18.38 -43.35
#